data_AF-A0A368D7X1-F1
#
_entry.id   AF-A0A368D7X1-F1
#
_cell.length_a   1.000
_cell.length_b   1.000
_cell.length_c   1.000
_cell.angle_alpha   90.00
_cell.angle_beta   90.00
_cell.angle_gamma   90.00
#
_symmetry.space_group_name_H-M   'P 1'
#
loop_
_entity.id
_entity.type
_entity.pdbx_description
1 polymer ?
#
loop_
_entity_poly.entity_id
_entity_poly.type
_entity_poly.pdbx_seq_one_letter_code
_entity_poly.pdbx_strand_id
1 'polypeptide(L)'
;MTSLLNEISALWNHFVDPPRELTLTELAELDMPDPLRVRIVATVQHQARTATIQADSEWLDMNHPNVYINWMNFVTDHLTYAKIPQAYVRTVLDSALEDLVECCVHPRTAIVDLCFGERSERSFAEVELASRAIPVHEDLVQAMIAAVEASGADAGDPAKQSGQMVQKNDAQA
;
A
#
# COMPACT_ATOMS: atom_id res chain seq x y z
N MET A 1 0.22 -11.74 -24.99
CA MET A 1 0.70 -12.53 -23.82
C MET A 1 2.22 -12.74 -23.82
N THR A 2 2.87 -13.04 -24.95
CA THR A 2 4.34 -13.18 -25.03
C THR A 2 5.13 -11.90 -24.74
N SER A 3 4.60 -10.71 -25.04
CA SER A 3 5.26 -9.42 -24.72
C SER A 3 5.39 -9.18 -23.22
N LEU A 4 4.29 -9.33 -22.47
CA LEU A 4 4.23 -9.03 -21.04
C LEU A 4 5.11 -9.97 -20.20
N LEU A 5 5.16 -11.26 -20.56
CA LEU A 5 6.05 -12.22 -19.89
C LEU A 5 7.53 -11.93 -20.16
N ASN A 6 7.86 -11.43 -21.35
CA ASN A 6 9.22 -11.00 -21.69
C ASN A 6 9.60 -9.72 -20.94
N GLU A 7 8.68 -8.77 -20.82
CA GLU A 7 8.85 -7.54 -20.03
C GLU A 7 9.06 -7.84 -18.54
N ILE A 8 8.22 -8.72 -17.96
CA ILE A 8 8.37 -9.18 -16.57
C ILE A 8 9.69 -9.93 -16.36
N SER A 9 10.09 -10.79 -17.32
CA SER A 9 11.37 -11.51 -17.22
C SER A 9 12.58 -10.57 -17.33
N ALA A 10 12.52 -9.55 -18.20
CA ALA A 10 13.57 -8.54 -18.30
C ALA A 10 13.68 -7.71 -17.01
N LEU A 11 12.54 -7.31 -16.45
CA LEU A 11 12.46 -6.63 -15.16
C LEU A 11 13.01 -7.51 -14.03
N TRP A 12 12.66 -8.79 -14.01
CA TRP A 12 13.18 -9.75 -13.03
C TRP A 12 14.70 -9.84 -13.06
N ASN A 13 15.27 -9.98 -14.27
CA ASN A 13 16.72 -10.05 -14.46
C ASN A 13 17.43 -8.75 -14.02
N HIS A 14 16.77 -7.60 -14.13
CA HIS A 14 17.28 -6.34 -13.59
C HIS A 14 17.53 -6.42 -12.07
N PHE A 15 16.80 -7.27 -11.34
CA PHE A 15 16.95 -7.47 -9.90
C PHE A 15 17.88 -8.64 -9.52
N VAL A 16 18.52 -9.31 -10.49
CA VAL A 16 19.42 -10.46 -10.29
C VAL A 16 20.92 -10.07 -10.34
N ASP A 17 21.24 -8.93 -10.96
CA ASP A 17 22.60 -8.37 -11.05
C ASP A 17 23.16 -7.93 -9.68
N PRO A 18 24.50 -7.70 -9.53
CA PRO A 18 25.16 -7.72 -8.22
C PRO A 18 24.52 -6.76 -7.21
N PRO A 19 24.56 -7.11 -5.90
CA PRO A 19 23.80 -6.42 -4.87
C PRO A 19 24.07 -4.91 -4.89
N ARG A 20 23.05 -4.16 -5.29
CA ARG A 20 23.03 -2.70 -5.29
C ARG A 20 21.94 -2.18 -4.37
N GLU A 21 22.10 -0.94 -3.95
CA GLU A 21 21.07 -0.17 -3.27
C GLU A 21 20.37 0.75 -4.28
N LEU A 22 19.05 0.81 -4.21
CA LEU A 22 18.20 1.65 -5.05
C LEU A 22 17.48 2.68 -4.19
N THR A 23 17.33 3.89 -4.70
CA THR A 23 16.44 4.92 -4.15
C THR A 23 15.02 4.77 -4.72
N LEU A 24 14.03 5.37 -4.08
CA LEU A 24 12.67 5.43 -4.65
C LEU A 24 12.63 6.14 -6.01
N THR A 25 13.51 7.12 -6.23
CA THR A 25 13.65 7.81 -7.52
C THR A 25 14.17 6.87 -8.60
N GLU A 26 15.23 6.11 -8.31
CA GLU A 26 15.75 5.12 -9.27
C GLU A 26 14.71 4.03 -9.58
N LEU A 27 13.91 3.61 -8.58
CA LEU A 27 12.79 2.69 -8.81
C LEU A 27 11.71 3.28 -9.72
N ALA A 28 11.46 4.58 -9.62
CA ALA A 28 10.48 5.26 -10.47
C ALA A 28 10.94 5.39 -11.92
N GLU A 29 12.25 5.39 -12.17
CA GLU A 29 12.88 5.48 -13.49
C GLU A 29 13.02 4.12 -14.18
N LEU A 30 12.75 3.00 -13.49
CA LEU A 30 12.76 1.68 -14.11
C LEU A 30 11.64 1.56 -15.15
N ASP A 31 12.00 0.96 -16.29
CA ASP A 31 11.06 0.64 -17.36
C ASP A 31 10.15 -0.50 -16.92
N MET A 32 9.08 -0.15 -16.21
CA MET A 32 8.12 -1.08 -15.62
C MET A 32 6.69 -0.55 -15.77
N PRO A 33 5.69 -1.45 -15.87
CA PRO A 33 4.29 -1.04 -15.95
C PRO A 33 3.85 -0.21 -14.74
N ASP A 34 3.05 0.83 -14.99
CA ASP A 34 2.56 1.76 -13.96
C ASP A 34 1.88 1.05 -12.76
N PRO A 35 0.99 0.05 -12.97
CA PRO A 35 0.38 -0.65 -11.84
C PRO A 35 1.39 -1.34 -10.95
N LEU A 36 2.45 -1.89 -11.54
CA LEU A 36 3.50 -2.58 -10.80
C LEU A 36 4.36 -1.59 -10.01
N ARG A 37 4.72 -0.46 -10.63
CA ARG A 37 5.48 0.61 -9.96
C ARG A 37 4.73 1.17 -8.77
N VAL A 38 3.44 1.52 -8.95
CA VAL A 38 2.59 2.08 -7.88
C VAL A 38 2.51 1.12 -6.71
N ARG A 39 2.27 -0.18 -6.99
CA ARG A 39 2.16 -1.20 -5.94
C ARG A 39 3.48 -1.38 -5.17
N ILE A 40 4.62 -1.45 -5.88
CA ILE A 40 5.94 -1.60 -5.23
C ILE A 40 6.24 -0.39 -4.35
N VAL A 41 6.08 0.82 -4.88
CA VAL A 41 6.35 2.05 -4.11
C VAL A 41 5.47 2.12 -2.86
N ALA A 42 4.17 1.82 -3.01
CA ALA A 42 3.25 1.83 -1.89
C ALA A 42 3.61 0.77 -0.83
N THR A 43 4.00 -0.44 -1.24
CA THR A 43 4.44 -1.50 -0.31
C THR A 43 5.72 -1.12 0.41
N VAL A 44 6.72 -0.58 -0.30
CA VAL A 44 7.97 -0.10 0.33
C VAL A 44 7.67 1.01 1.34
N GLN A 45 6.84 1.99 0.96
CA GLN A 45 6.45 3.07 1.86
C GLN A 45 5.68 2.57 3.09
N HIS A 46 4.74 1.64 2.89
CA HIS A 46 3.99 1.03 3.97
C HIS A 46 4.91 0.28 4.94
N GLN A 47 5.77 -0.60 4.43
CA GLN A 47 6.67 -1.38 5.26
C GLN A 47 7.68 -0.50 5.99
N ALA A 48 8.21 0.54 5.36
CA ALA A 48 9.06 1.51 6.04
C ALA A 48 8.32 2.23 7.16
N ARG A 49 7.07 2.67 6.94
CA ARG A 49 6.24 3.29 7.98
C ARG A 49 5.98 2.35 9.16
N THR A 50 5.76 1.05 8.91
CA THR A 50 5.51 0.07 9.96
C THR A 50 6.77 -0.44 10.65
N ALA A 51 7.89 -0.53 9.93
CA ALA A 51 9.16 -1.03 10.44
C ALA A 51 9.94 0.05 11.21
N THR A 52 9.65 1.33 10.97
CA THR A 52 10.21 2.41 11.78
C THR A 52 9.53 2.38 13.14
N ILE A 53 10.13 1.60 14.05
CA ILE A 53 9.69 1.44 15.44
C ILE A 53 9.45 2.82 16.02
N GLN A 54 8.21 3.09 16.39
CA GLN A 54 7.85 4.23 17.20
C GLN A 54 8.51 3.99 18.56
N ALA A 55 9.50 4.80 18.91
CA ALA A 55 10.06 4.72 20.25
C ALA A 55 8.94 5.09 21.23
N ASP A 56 8.58 4.16 22.13
CA ASP A 56 7.75 4.48 23.29
C ASP A 56 8.48 5.59 24.06
N SER A 57 7.94 6.80 23.98
CA SER A 57 8.50 7.97 24.62
C SER A 57 7.53 8.45 25.68
N GLU A 58 7.99 8.49 26.92
CA GLU A 58 7.21 9.06 28.05
C GLU A 58 6.85 10.55 27.83
N TRP A 59 7.49 11.22 26.87
CA TRP A 59 7.38 12.65 26.61
C TRP A 59 6.56 12.98 25.36
N LEU A 60 6.18 11.98 24.57
CA LEU A 60 5.49 12.18 23.30
C LEU A 60 4.42 11.10 23.12
N ASP A 61 3.16 11.52 23.18
CA ASP A 61 2.02 10.65 22.87
C ASP A 61 1.98 10.38 21.36
N MET A 62 2.59 9.27 20.95
CA MET A 62 2.64 8.81 19.56
C MET A 62 1.25 8.37 19.04
N ASN A 63 0.30 8.11 19.92
CA ASN A 63 -1.08 7.78 19.55
C ASN A 63 -1.92 9.03 19.28
N HIS A 64 -1.40 10.21 19.60
CA HIS A 64 -2.09 11.46 19.26
C HIS A 64 -2.10 11.62 17.72
N PRO A 65 -3.27 11.84 17.08
CA PRO A 65 -3.40 11.86 15.62
C PRO A 65 -2.41 12.79 14.91
N ASN A 66 -2.19 14.00 15.44
CA ASN A 66 -1.24 14.94 14.85
C ASN A 66 0.22 14.47 14.93
N VAL A 67 0.62 13.78 16.01
CA VAL A 67 1.99 13.27 16.18
C VAL A 67 2.20 12.11 15.21
N TYR A 68 1.23 11.20 15.13
CA TYR A 68 1.23 10.12 14.15
C TYR A 68 1.35 10.64 12.72
N ILE A 69 0.50 11.60 12.31
CA ILE A 69 0.53 12.19 10.96
C ILE A 69 1.89 12.83 10.67
N ASN A 70 2.42 13.63 11.60
CA ASN A 70 3.72 14.29 11.43
C ASN A 70 4.87 13.27 11.31
N TRP A 71 4.83 12.19 12.09
CA TRP A 71 5.80 11.10 12.00
C TRP A 71 5.72 10.38 10.64
N MET A 72 4.51 10.10 10.17
CA MET A 72 4.30 9.43 8.88
C MET A 72 4.76 10.31 7.72
N ASN A 73 4.54 11.62 7.79
CA ASN A 73 5.07 12.58 6.82
C ASN A 73 6.60 12.61 6.86
N PHE A 74 7.20 12.68 8.05
CA PHE A 74 8.65 12.62 8.23
C PHE A 74 9.26 11.37 7.58
N VAL A 75 8.73 10.18 7.86
CA VAL A 75 9.20 8.92 7.26
C VAL A 75 9.07 8.97 5.74
N THR A 76 7.96 9.50 5.22
CA THR A 76 7.70 9.60 3.77
C THR A 76 8.68 10.52 3.06
N ASP A 77 8.96 11.69 3.64
CA ASP A 77 9.89 12.65 3.07
C ASP A 77 11.32 12.08 3.06
N HIS A 78 11.73 11.39 4.14
CA HIS A 78 13.07 10.81 4.26
C HIS A 78 13.26 9.55 3.42
N LEU A 79 12.19 8.82 3.13
CA LEU A 79 12.22 7.62 2.28
C LEU A 79 12.75 7.90 0.86
N THR A 80 12.58 9.12 0.35
CA THR A 80 13.12 9.50 -0.97
C THR A 80 14.65 9.42 -1.02
N TYR A 81 15.33 9.56 0.11
CA TYR A 81 16.78 9.46 0.26
C TYR A 81 17.23 8.08 0.76
N ALA A 82 16.30 7.21 1.13
CA ALA A 82 16.61 5.89 1.66
C ALA A 82 17.22 5.01 0.57
N LYS A 83 18.24 4.25 0.98
CA LYS A 83 18.89 3.25 0.16
C LYS A 83 18.27 1.89 0.43
N ILE A 84 17.49 1.41 -0.53
CA ILE A 84 16.73 0.18 -0.43
C ILE A 84 17.54 -0.95 -1.07
N PRO A 85 17.85 -2.04 -0.35
CA PRO A 85 18.52 -3.18 -0.94
C PRO A 85 17.71 -3.74 -2.12
N GLN A 86 18.33 -3.91 -3.28
CA GLN A 86 17.69 -4.45 -4.48
C GLN A 86 17.07 -5.84 -4.25
N ALA A 87 17.71 -6.66 -3.41
CA ALA A 87 17.16 -7.96 -2.99
C ALA A 87 15.82 -7.82 -2.27
N TYR A 88 15.63 -6.77 -1.47
CA TYR A 88 14.36 -6.49 -0.82
C TYR A 88 13.31 -6.00 -1.83
N VAL A 89 13.69 -5.12 -2.76
CA VAL A 89 12.79 -4.69 -3.85
C VAL A 89 12.28 -5.89 -4.65
N ARG A 90 13.14 -6.88 -4.91
CA ARG A 90 12.74 -8.12 -5.58
C ARG A 90 11.64 -8.87 -4.84
N THR A 91 11.74 -9.00 -3.51
CA THR A 91 10.67 -9.64 -2.73
C THR A 91 9.36 -8.86 -2.79
N VAL A 92 9.43 -7.53 -2.84
CA VAL A 92 8.25 -6.67 -3.01
C VAL A 92 7.66 -6.79 -4.41
N LEU A 93 8.50 -6.94 -5.44
CA LEU A 93 8.09 -7.16 -6.83
C LEU A 93 7.28 -8.46 -6.98
N ASP A 94 7.75 -9.55 -6.37
CA ASP A 94 7.03 -10.84 -6.38
C ASP A 94 5.62 -10.70 -5.80
N SER A 95 5.51 -10.14 -4.59
CA SER A 95 4.22 -9.90 -3.96
C SER A 95 3.33 -8.95 -4.75
N ALA A 96 3.91 -7.90 -5.35
CA ALA A 96 3.16 -6.95 -6.16
C ALA A 96 2.58 -7.61 -7.44
N LEU A 97 3.32 -8.54 -8.06
CA LEU A 97 2.82 -9.31 -9.20
C LEU A 97 1.69 -10.25 -8.78
N GLU A 98 1.83 -10.94 -7.65
CA GLU A 98 0.79 -11.82 -7.10
C GLU A 98 -0.49 -11.04 -6.81
N ASP A 99 -0.39 -9.91 -6.11
CA ASP A 99 -1.52 -9.03 -5.79
C ASP A 99 -2.26 -8.57 -7.05
N LEU A 100 -1.52 -8.18 -8.10
CA LEU A 100 -2.10 -7.69 -9.35
C LEU A 100 -2.77 -8.81 -10.15
N VAL A 101 -2.18 -10.01 -10.17
CA VAL A 101 -2.79 -11.19 -10.79
C VAL A 101 -4.08 -11.54 -10.06
N GLU A 102 -4.05 -11.57 -8.72
CA GLU A 102 -5.22 -11.88 -7.90
C GLU A 102 -6.33 -10.85 -8.10
N CYS A 103 -5.98 -9.57 -8.19
CA CYS A 103 -6.93 -8.51 -8.56
C CYS A 103 -7.55 -8.70 -9.95
N CYS A 104 -6.86 -9.33 -10.90
CA CYS A 104 -7.41 -9.59 -12.22
C CYS A 104 -8.34 -10.82 -12.24
N VAL A 105 -8.05 -11.84 -11.41
CA VAL A 105 -8.81 -13.10 -11.39
C VAL A 105 -10.01 -12.99 -10.43
N HIS A 106 -9.80 -12.40 -9.26
CA HIS A 106 -10.75 -12.31 -8.17
C HIS A 106 -10.82 -10.86 -7.60
N PRO A 107 -11.19 -9.86 -8.41
CA PRO A 107 -11.07 -8.44 -8.07
C PRO A 107 -11.76 -8.07 -6.76
N ARG A 108 -12.96 -8.59 -6.49
CA ARG A 108 -13.72 -8.23 -5.28
C ARG A 108 -13.03 -8.70 -4.00
N THR A 109 -12.63 -9.97 -3.94
CA THR A 109 -11.97 -10.53 -2.75
C THR A 109 -10.57 -9.95 -2.59
N ALA A 110 -9.80 -9.87 -3.68
CA ALA A 110 -8.45 -9.33 -3.68
C ALA A 110 -8.41 -7.88 -3.17
N ILE A 111 -9.30 -7.02 -3.65
CA ILE A 111 -9.33 -5.60 -3.24
C ILE A 111 -9.69 -5.47 -1.76
N VAL A 112 -10.64 -6.26 -1.27
CA VAL A 112 -10.99 -6.29 0.16
C VAL A 112 -9.81 -6.80 0.99
N ASP A 113 -9.18 -7.89 0.58
CA ASP A 113 -8.01 -8.45 1.27
C ASP A 113 -6.84 -7.47 1.31
N LEU A 114 -6.59 -6.73 0.23
CA LEU A 114 -5.54 -5.72 0.18
C LEU A 114 -5.82 -4.52 1.09
N CYS A 115 -7.08 -4.11 1.20
CA CYS A 115 -7.47 -2.98 2.04
C CYS A 115 -7.50 -3.31 3.53
N PHE A 116 -7.95 -4.51 3.91
CA PHE A 116 -8.12 -4.92 5.31
C PHE A 116 -6.96 -5.79 5.83
N GLY A 117 -6.25 -6.49 4.95
CA GLY A 117 -5.26 -7.51 5.30
C GLY A 117 -5.90 -8.62 6.15
N GLU A 118 -5.15 -9.05 7.17
CA GLU A 118 -5.61 -10.02 8.16
C GLU A 118 -6.57 -9.42 9.21
N ARG A 119 -6.73 -8.09 9.23
CA ARG A 119 -7.59 -7.44 10.24
C ARG A 119 -9.05 -7.54 9.83
N SER A 120 -9.89 -7.92 10.78
CA SER A 120 -11.34 -7.87 10.62
C SER A 120 -11.88 -6.44 10.64
N GLU A 121 -11.13 -5.48 11.21
CA GLU A 121 -11.53 -4.08 11.29
C GLU A 121 -10.35 -3.11 11.05
N ARG A 122 -10.62 -1.99 10.38
CA ARG A 122 -9.68 -0.87 10.18
C ARG A 122 -10.41 0.46 10.19
N SER A 123 -9.72 1.55 10.54
CA SER A 123 -10.28 2.89 10.39
C SER A 123 -10.53 3.24 8.92
N PHE A 124 -11.51 4.11 8.64
CA PHE A 124 -11.75 4.59 7.27
C PHE A 124 -10.48 5.17 6.61
N ALA A 125 -9.71 5.96 7.37
CA ALA A 125 -8.48 6.57 6.88
C ALA A 125 -7.41 5.52 6.51
N GLU A 126 -7.31 4.42 7.26
CA GLU A 126 -6.42 3.30 6.93
C GLU A 126 -6.88 2.55 5.67
N VAL A 127 -8.20 2.35 5.50
CA VAL A 127 -8.77 1.72 4.30
C VAL A 127 -8.56 2.59 3.07
N GLU A 128 -8.83 3.89 3.17
CA GLU A 128 -8.60 4.84 2.09
C GLU A 128 -7.11 4.89 1.71
N LEU A 129 -6.21 4.93 2.70
CA LEU A 129 -4.78 4.89 2.44
C LEU A 129 -4.33 3.59 1.76
N ALA A 130 -4.84 2.44 2.22
CA ALA A 130 -4.53 1.13 1.64
C ALA A 130 -5.04 1.02 0.19
N SER A 131 -6.22 1.59 -0.09
CA SER A 131 -6.83 1.56 -1.43
C SER A 131 -5.98 2.26 -2.50
N ARG A 132 -5.21 3.28 -2.13
CA ARG A 132 -4.29 3.99 -3.04
C ARG A 132 -3.14 3.11 -3.54
N ALA A 133 -2.89 1.99 -2.86
CA ALA A 133 -1.91 1.00 -3.24
C ALA A 133 -2.47 -0.07 -4.19
N ILE A 134 -3.73 0.07 -4.65
CA ILE A 134 -4.40 -0.83 -5.58
C ILE A 134 -4.58 -0.08 -6.91
N PRO A 135 -3.69 -0.30 -7.89
CA PRO A 135 -3.63 0.52 -9.10
C PRO A 135 -4.46 -0.03 -10.27
N VAL A 136 -5.37 -0.95 -9.98
CA VAL A 136 -6.26 -1.60 -10.96
C VAL A 136 -7.70 -1.57 -10.45
N HIS A 137 -8.66 -1.62 -11.37
CA HIS A 137 -10.10 -1.57 -11.04
C HIS A 137 -10.49 -0.36 -10.18
N GLU A 138 -10.01 0.84 -10.54
CA GLU A 138 -10.25 2.09 -9.80
C GLU A 138 -11.75 2.32 -9.51
N ASP A 139 -12.62 1.99 -10.45
CA ASP A 139 -14.07 2.08 -10.30
C ASP A 139 -14.61 1.18 -9.17
N LEU A 140 -14.11 -0.05 -9.08
CA LEU A 140 -14.48 -1.00 -8.03
C LEU A 140 -13.89 -0.58 -6.67
N VAL A 141 -12.66 -0.07 -6.67
CA VAL A 141 -12.02 0.49 -5.47
C VAL A 141 -12.86 1.67 -4.93
N GLN A 142 -13.24 2.62 -5.79
CA GLN A 142 -14.08 3.76 -5.40
C GLN A 142 -15.47 3.32 -4.92
N ALA A 143 -16.09 2.35 -5.60
CA ALA A 143 -17.38 1.80 -5.18
C ALA A 143 -17.30 1.16 -3.78
N MET A 144 -16.21 0.44 -3.48
CA MET A 144 -15.98 -0.14 -2.16
C MET A 144 -15.77 0.95 -1.11
N ILE A 145 -14.95 1.97 -1.37
CA ILE A 145 -14.72 3.08 -0.43
C ILE A 145 -16.04 3.79 -0.12
N ALA A 146 -16.85 4.09 -1.14
CA ALA A 146 -18.15 4.71 -0.97
C ALA A 146 -19.13 3.83 -0.17
N ALA A 147 -19.11 2.51 -0.39
CA ALA A 147 -19.93 1.58 0.38
C ALA A 147 -19.50 1.52 1.85
N VAL A 148 -18.19 1.55 2.10
CA VAL A 148 -17.59 1.61 3.42
C VAL A 148 -17.97 2.93 4.14
N GLU A 149 -17.87 4.06 3.45
CA GLU A 149 -18.26 5.37 3.98
C GLU A 149 -19.76 5.41 4.34
N ALA A 150 -20.61 4.88 3.46
CA ALA A 150 -22.05 4.79 3.71
C ALA A 150 -22.39 3.88 4.91
N SER A 151 -21.60 2.82 5.13
CA SER A 151 -21.78 1.92 6.29
C SER A 151 -21.35 2.55 7.62
N GLY A 152 -20.47 3.56 7.58
CA GLY A 152 -20.03 4.35 8.73
C GLY A 152 -20.80 5.66 8.93
N ALA A 153 -21.76 6.01 8.08
CA ALA A 153 -22.39 7.32 8.09
C ALA A 153 -23.30 7.58 9.31
N ASP A 154 -22.69 7.99 10.43
CA ASP A 154 -23.31 8.92 11.37
C ASP A 154 -22.88 10.32 10.94
N ALA A 155 -23.78 11.02 10.26
CA ALA A 155 -23.48 12.21 9.47
C ALA A 155 -23.01 13.39 10.34
N GLY A 156 -21.83 13.96 10.05
CA GLY A 156 -21.60 15.38 10.34
C GLY A 156 -20.18 15.85 10.65
N ASP A 157 -19.19 14.99 10.87
CA ASP A 157 -17.86 15.47 11.31
C ASP A 157 -16.67 14.65 10.74
N PRO A 158 -15.85 15.23 9.84
CA PRO A 158 -14.71 14.52 9.22
C PRO A 158 -13.64 14.08 10.22
N ALA A 159 -13.55 14.74 11.38
CA ALA A 159 -12.63 14.32 12.45
C ALA A 159 -13.11 13.04 13.17
N LYS A 160 -14.41 12.76 13.19
CA LYS A 160 -14.98 11.54 13.77
C LYS A 160 -14.93 10.36 12.80
N GLN A 161 -15.06 10.64 11.50
CA GLN A 161 -14.99 9.63 10.43
C GLN A 161 -13.60 8.97 10.35
N SER A 162 -12.52 9.72 10.56
CA SER A 162 -11.15 9.17 10.54
C SER A 162 -10.87 8.14 11.64
N GLY A 163 -11.61 8.18 12.75
CA GLY A 163 -11.47 7.24 13.88
C GLY A 163 -12.48 6.09 13.86
N GLN A 164 -13.35 6.03 12.85
CA GLN A 164 -14.44 5.07 12.80
C GLN A 164 -13.96 3.74 12.22
N MET A 165 -14.20 2.67 12.98
CA MET A 165 -13.82 1.31 12.61
C MET A 165 -14.82 0.75 11.58
N VAL A 166 -14.27 0.25 10.48
CA VAL A 166 -14.98 -0.41 9.39
C VAL A 166 -14.68 -1.90 9.47
N GLN A 167 -15.71 -2.74 9.36
CA GLN A 167 -15.54 -4.19 9.32
C GLN A 167 -15.26 -4.70 7.90
N LYS A 168 -14.40 -5.72 7.81
CA LYS A 168 -14.18 -6.52 6.61
C LYS A 168 -15.46 -7.31 6.31
N ASN A 169 -16.23 -6.89 5.31
CA ASN A 169 -17.42 -7.60 4.88
C ASN A 169 -17.04 -8.61 3.78
N ASP A 170 -16.86 -9.87 4.18
CA ASP A 170 -16.65 -11.00 3.25
C ASP A 170 -17.95 -11.43 2.54
N ALA A 171 -19.08 -10.78 2.87
CA ALA A 171 -20.41 -11.19 2.45
C ALA A 171 -20.81 -10.56 1.10
N GLN A 172 -20.26 -11.11 0.00
CA GLN A 172 -20.95 -11.34 -1.28
C GLN A 172 -19.96 -12.04 -2.25
N ALA A 173 -19.73 -13.32 -1.99
CA ALA A 173 -19.20 -14.28 -2.96
C ALA A 173 -20.20 -14.49 -4.11
#